data_AF-A0A945ZLK4-F1
#
_entry.id   AF-A0A945ZLK4-F1
#
_cell.length_a   1.000
_cell.length_b   1.000
_cell.length_c   1.000
_cell.angle_alpha   90.00
_cell.angle_beta   90.00
_cell.angle_gamma   90.00
#
_symmetry.space_group_name_H-M   'P 1'
#
loop_
_entity.id
_entity.type
_entity.pdbx_description
1 polymer ?
#
loop_
_entity_poly.entity_id
_entity_poly.type
_entity_poly.pdbx_seq_one_letter_code
_entity_poly.pdbx_strand_id
1 'polypeptide(L)'
;MNIHRSIILLLSLMTVGFVIWIVMNTGNYYADSLLDRPHNPLHREWKPGGFMGHGLGIVGSLMMVIMFVYSLRKRVRFFRNLGKLPTWLNYHIFLGIAGPILVTFHTAFKFGGLVSISYWSMVAVASSGFIGRYIYIKIPHRVSGKELSRDEFKDKFSDMIHSFKKEFHLSDEIIEQIEDLSGASKIESRGLWGIFTIFFMDITSWFKWNKIKKKLQISAHLSPDKMKSFQKSVRQIVKMDRQIAFWNAAHSLFHYWHVIHKPFAYTMIVIMIVHITVVVAMGYTWIF
;
A
#
# COMPACT_ATOMS: atom_id res chain seq x y z
N MET A 1 -22.11 -3.27 -0.71
CA MET A 1 -20.66 -2.98 -0.75
C MET A 1 -20.32 -1.71 -1.55
N ASN A 2 -21.30 -1.10 -2.25
CA ASN A 2 -21.05 0.00 -3.19
C ASN A 2 -21.04 1.40 -2.54
N ILE A 3 -21.81 1.62 -1.45
CA ILE A 3 -21.97 2.94 -0.83
C ILE A 3 -20.64 3.54 -0.34
N HIS A 4 -19.86 2.80 0.46
CA HIS A 4 -18.57 3.31 0.96
C HIS A 4 -17.57 3.59 -0.16
N ARG A 5 -17.60 2.81 -1.23
CA ARG A 5 -16.74 3.05 -2.40
C ARG A 5 -17.16 4.34 -3.11
N SER A 6 -18.45 4.57 -3.29
CA SER A 6 -18.99 5.82 -3.84
C SER A 6 -18.66 7.02 -2.96
N ILE A 7 -18.77 6.89 -1.63
CA ILE A 7 -18.39 7.95 -0.68
C ILE A 7 -16.90 8.30 -0.82
N ILE A 8 -16.00 7.31 -0.81
CA ILE A 8 -14.56 7.57 -0.94
C ILE A 8 -14.22 8.15 -2.31
N LEU A 9 -14.89 7.70 -3.37
CA LEU A 9 -14.72 8.27 -4.70
C LEU A 9 -15.16 9.74 -4.73
N LEU A 10 -16.34 10.06 -4.19
CA LEU A 10 -16.84 11.42 -4.07
C LEU A 10 -15.89 12.30 -3.26
N LEU A 11 -15.45 11.85 -2.08
CA LEU A 11 -14.50 12.57 -1.24
C LEU A 11 -13.15 12.78 -1.94
N SER A 12 -12.67 11.79 -2.69
CA SER A 12 -11.46 11.91 -3.50
C SER A 12 -11.62 12.95 -4.61
N LEU A 13 -12.75 12.94 -5.33
CA LEU A 13 -13.05 13.93 -6.37
C LEU A 13 -13.17 15.34 -5.79
N MET A 14 -13.84 15.49 -4.64
CA MET A 14 -13.92 16.75 -3.93
C MET A 14 -12.54 17.25 -3.49
N THR A 15 -11.68 16.36 -2.98
CA THR A 15 -10.31 16.70 -2.58
C THR A 15 -9.48 17.14 -3.78
N VAL A 16 -9.55 16.40 -4.89
CA VAL A 16 -8.84 16.76 -6.13
C VAL A 16 -9.35 18.09 -6.69
N GLY A 17 -10.67 18.28 -6.76
CA GLY A 17 -11.27 19.55 -7.20
C GLY A 17 -10.85 20.71 -6.30
N PHE A 18 -10.82 20.50 -4.99
CA PHE A 18 -10.36 21.50 -4.02
C PHE A 18 -8.87 21.83 -4.19
N VAL A 19 -8.01 20.83 -4.39
CA VAL A 19 -6.58 21.04 -4.66
C VAL A 19 -6.36 21.77 -5.99
N ILE A 20 -7.07 21.40 -7.04
CA ILE A 20 -7.03 22.11 -8.33
C ILE A 20 -7.46 23.56 -8.14
N TRP A 21 -8.53 23.80 -7.39
CA TRP A 21 -9.00 25.14 -7.07
C TRP A 21 -7.95 25.94 -6.29
N ILE A 22 -7.29 25.35 -5.28
CA ILE A 22 -6.17 26.00 -4.57
C ILE A 22 -5.07 26.37 -5.57
N VAL A 23 -4.59 25.41 -6.36
CA VAL A 23 -3.47 25.62 -7.30
C VAL A 23 -3.81 26.70 -8.34
N MET A 24 -5.04 26.73 -8.86
CA MET A 24 -5.45 27.73 -9.85
C MET A 24 -5.55 29.14 -9.25
N ASN A 25 -6.04 29.28 -8.03
CA ASN A 25 -6.27 30.59 -7.42
C ASN A 25 -5.04 31.13 -6.68
N THR A 26 -4.16 30.25 -6.18
CA THR A 26 -3.04 30.61 -5.31
C THR A 26 -1.69 30.11 -5.79
N GLY A 27 -1.64 29.49 -6.98
CA GLY A 27 -0.40 28.97 -7.56
C GLY A 27 0.71 30.01 -7.65
N ASN A 28 0.37 31.24 -8.04
CA ASN A 28 1.33 32.36 -8.11
C ASN A 28 1.95 32.67 -6.74
N TYR A 29 1.14 32.66 -5.67
CA TYR A 29 1.63 32.87 -4.30
C TYR A 29 2.62 31.78 -3.85
N TYR A 30 2.34 30.52 -4.17
CA TYR A 30 3.23 29.42 -3.84
C TYR A 30 4.47 29.35 -4.73
N ALA A 31 4.39 29.85 -5.96
CA ALA A 31 5.51 29.94 -6.90
C ALA A 31 6.48 31.09 -6.57
N ASP A 32 5.99 32.19 -5.99
CA ASP A 32 6.82 33.31 -5.57
C ASP A 32 7.92 32.86 -4.57
N SER A 33 9.06 33.54 -4.63
CA SER A 33 10.16 33.31 -3.70
C SER A 33 9.73 33.61 -2.27
N LEU A 34 10.38 32.98 -1.28
CA LEU A 34 10.04 33.20 0.13
C LEU A 34 10.15 34.67 0.57
N LEU A 35 11.02 35.44 -0.11
CA LEU A 35 11.25 36.86 0.15
C LEU A 35 10.18 37.77 -0.50
N ASP A 36 9.64 37.38 -1.65
CA ASP A 36 8.66 38.18 -2.39
C ASP A 36 7.22 37.96 -1.90
N ARG A 37 6.95 36.79 -1.30
CA ARG A 37 5.62 36.42 -0.80
C ARG A 37 4.96 37.45 0.11
N PRO A 38 5.64 38.15 1.04
CA PRO A 38 4.98 39.17 1.87
C PRO A 38 4.36 40.33 1.07
N HIS A 39 4.84 40.59 -0.15
CA HIS A 39 4.31 41.62 -1.04
C HIS A 39 3.09 41.15 -1.85
N ASN A 40 2.86 39.84 -1.92
CA ASN A 40 1.72 39.27 -2.61
C ASN A 40 0.43 39.51 -1.78
N PRO A 41 -0.67 40.02 -2.38
CA PRO A 41 -1.91 40.28 -1.65
C PRO A 41 -2.49 39.02 -0.98
N LEU A 42 -2.26 37.84 -1.55
CA LEU A 42 -2.73 36.55 -1.02
C LEU A 42 -1.98 36.13 0.26
N HIS A 43 -0.85 36.75 0.58
CA HIS A 43 -0.03 36.36 1.72
C HIS A 43 -0.76 36.46 3.07
N ARG A 44 -1.62 37.46 3.23
CA ARG A 44 -2.34 37.67 4.50
C ARG A 44 -3.27 36.50 4.82
N GLU A 45 -3.88 35.92 3.79
CA GLU A 45 -4.85 34.83 3.92
C GLU A 45 -4.20 33.44 3.89
N TRP A 46 -3.19 33.25 3.03
CA TRP A 46 -2.65 31.92 2.70
C TRP A 46 -1.34 31.57 3.41
N LYS A 47 -0.72 32.51 4.14
CA LYS A 47 0.36 32.18 5.07
C LYS A 47 -0.14 31.18 6.13
N PRO A 48 0.74 30.39 6.78
CA PRO A 48 0.32 29.37 7.76
C PRO A 48 -0.60 29.89 8.88
N GLY A 49 -0.38 31.12 9.35
CA GLY A 49 -1.22 31.79 10.35
C GLY A 49 -2.31 32.71 9.78
N GLY A 50 -2.51 32.74 8.47
CA GLY A 50 -3.63 33.45 7.82
C GLY A 50 -4.92 32.63 7.89
N PHE A 51 -6.07 33.24 7.62
CA PHE A 51 -7.36 32.57 7.77
C PHE A 51 -7.48 31.27 6.95
N MET A 52 -7.09 31.30 5.67
CA MET A 52 -7.14 30.12 4.80
C MET A 52 -6.04 29.13 5.15
N GLY A 53 -4.80 29.60 5.32
CA GLY A 53 -3.67 28.75 5.68
C GLY A 53 -3.89 28.00 6.99
N HIS A 54 -4.38 28.68 8.03
CA HIS A 54 -4.65 28.07 9.33
C HIS A 54 -5.80 27.06 9.26
N GLY A 55 -6.86 27.38 8.48
CA GLY A 55 -7.96 26.44 8.22
C GLY A 55 -7.49 25.12 7.57
N LEU A 56 -6.57 25.18 6.60
CA LEU A 56 -5.94 24.00 6.00
C LEU A 56 -5.19 23.16 7.05
N GLY A 57 -4.50 23.82 7.98
CA GLY A 57 -3.79 23.18 9.09
C GLY A 57 -4.73 22.45 10.05
N ILE A 58 -5.86 23.07 10.41
CA ILE A 58 -6.89 22.48 11.28
C ILE A 58 -7.52 21.26 10.60
N VAL A 59 -8.02 21.42 9.37
CA VAL A 59 -8.67 20.33 8.64
C VAL A 59 -7.69 19.18 8.39
N GLY A 60 -6.46 19.49 7.95
CA GLY A 60 -5.41 18.50 7.75
C GLY A 60 -5.06 17.74 9.04
N SER A 61 -4.88 18.45 10.15
CA SER A 61 -4.58 17.84 11.45
C SER A 61 -5.73 16.98 11.96
N LEU A 62 -6.99 17.43 11.80
CA LEU A 62 -8.17 16.64 12.15
C LEU A 62 -8.23 15.34 11.34
N MET A 63 -7.98 15.39 10.03
CA MET A 63 -7.92 14.19 9.18
C MET A 63 -6.86 13.21 9.67
N MET A 64 -5.69 13.72 10.06
CA MET A 64 -4.60 12.91 10.59
C MET A 64 -4.98 12.28 11.93
N VAL A 65 -5.61 13.02 12.85
CA VAL A 65 -6.11 12.46 14.12
C VAL A 65 -7.18 11.39 13.88
N ILE A 66 -8.15 11.65 13.01
CA ILE A 66 -9.22 10.70 12.68
C ILE A 66 -8.64 9.41 12.09
N MET A 67 -7.54 9.48 11.33
CA MET A 67 -6.91 8.28 10.77
C MET A 67 -6.41 7.31 11.85
N PHE A 68 -6.08 7.79 13.06
CA PHE A 68 -5.67 6.93 14.18
C PHE A 68 -6.83 6.17 14.82
N VAL A 69 -8.09 6.57 14.57
CA VAL A 69 -9.27 5.80 14.97
C VAL A 69 -9.22 4.39 14.38
N TYR A 70 -8.65 4.21 13.19
CA TYR A 70 -8.37 2.88 12.63
C TYR A 70 -7.50 2.01 13.56
N SER A 71 -6.38 2.58 14.04
CA SER A 71 -5.45 1.91 14.96
C SER A 71 -6.12 1.58 16.29
N LEU A 72 -6.96 2.49 16.79
CA LEU A 72 -7.72 2.30 18.02
C LEU A 72 -8.79 1.22 17.86
N ARG A 73 -9.50 1.19 16.74
CA ARG A 73 -10.50 0.16 16.39
C ARG A 73 -9.91 -1.24 16.34
N LYS A 74 -8.66 -1.38 15.93
CA LYS A 74 -7.97 -2.68 15.92
C LYS A 74 -7.68 -3.21 17.33
N ARG A 75 -7.58 -2.34 18.33
CA ARG A 75 -7.16 -2.67 19.71
C ARG A 75 -8.32 -2.69 20.72
N VAL A 76 -9.32 -1.84 20.53
CA VAL A 76 -10.41 -1.64 21.49
C VAL A 76 -11.64 -2.46 21.09
N ARG A 77 -12.09 -3.33 22.00
CA ARG A 77 -13.24 -4.24 21.78
C ARG A 77 -14.54 -3.51 21.45
N PHE A 78 -14.74 -2.31 21.98
CA PHE A 78 -15.95 -1.50 21.77
C PHE A 78 -16.19 -1.13 20.29
N PHE A 79 -15.13 -0.81 19.54
CA PHE A 79 -15.23 -0.40 18.13
C PHE A 79 -15.25 -1.59 17.15
N ARG A 80 -15.24 -2.83 17.66
CA ARG A 80 -15.13 -4.05 16.82
C ARG A 80 -16.36 -4.26 15.93
N ASN A 81 -17.53 -3.79 16.37
CA ASN A 81 -18.81 -3.92 15.66
C ASN A 81 -19.06 -2.81 14.62
N LEU A 82 -18.23 -1.77 14.57
CA LEU A 82 -18.39 -0.69 13.60
C LEU A 82 -17.86 -1.11 12.23
N GLY A 83 -18.64 -1.85 11.45
CA GLY A 83 -18.35 -2.13 10.04
C GLY A 83 -17.12 -3.02 9.75
N LYS A 84 -16.89 -3.27 8.45
CA LYS A 84 -15.86 -4.21 7.95
C LYS A 84 -14.46 -3.58 7.97
N LEU A 85 -13.45 -4.35 8.37
CA LEU A 85 -12.05 -3.90 8.46
C LEU A 85 -11.49 -3.32 7.13
N PRO A 86 -11.77 -3.89 5.94
CA PRO A 86 -11.28 -3.32 4.68
C PRO A 86 -11.83 -1.92 4.39
N THR A 87 -13.04 -1.60 4.85
CA THR A 87 -13.64 -0.27 4.68
C THR A 87 -12.86 0.78 5.47
N TRP A 88 -12.52 0.50 6.72
CA TRP A 88 -11.70 1.41 7.54
C TRP A 88 -10.30 1.62 6.97
N LEU A 89 -9.70 0.57 6.41
CA LEU A 89 -8.40 0.69 5.75
C LEU A 89 -8.48 1.65 4.55
N ASN A 90 -9.55 1.60 3.76
CA ASN A 90 -9.73 2.53 2.64
C ASN A 90 -9.89 3.98 3.12
N TYR A 91 -10.63 4.24 4.21
CA TYR A 91 -10.70 5.57 4.81
C TYR A 91 -9.37 6.03 5.39
N HIS A 92 -8.62 5.15 6.06
CA HIS A 92 -7.29 5.46 6.57
C HIS A 92 -6.33 5.87 5.44
N ILE A 93 -6.35 5.16 4.30
CA ILE A 93 -5.55 5.51 3.13
C ILE A 93 -5.97 6.86 2.56
N PHE A 94 -7.28 7.11 2.42
CA PHE A 94 -7.78 8.41 1.94
C PHE A 94 -7.32 9.56 2.85
N LEU A 95 -7.54 9.46 4.16
CA LEU A 95 -7.13 10.47 5.13
C LEU A 95 -5.60 10.65 5.15
N GLY A 96 -4.85 9.56 5.02
CA GLY A 96 -3.39 9.57 4.95
C GLY A 96 -2.80 10.13 3.66
N ILE A 97 -3.62 10.41 2.65
CA ILE A 97 -3.20 11.11 1.42
C ILE A 97 -3.70 12.56 1.47
N ALA A 98 -5.00 12.76 1.72
CA ALA A 98 -5.62 14.07 1.72
C ALA A 98 -5.12 14.96 2.87
N GLY A 99 -4.93 14.41 4.08
CA GLY A 99 -4.39 15.14 5.23
C GLY A 99 -3.01 15.74 4.95
N PRO A 100 -2.00 14.95 4.54
CA PRO A 100 -0.68 15.47 4.19
C PRO A 100 -0.67 16.50 3.06
N ILE A 101 -1.57 16.39 2.07
CA ILE A 101 -1.72 17.40 1.01
C ILE A 101 -2.16 18.74 1.61
N LEU A 102 -3.20 18.76 2.46
CA LEU A 102 -3.67 19.98 3.11
C LEU A 102 -2.61 20.58 4.05
N VAL A 103 -1.93 19.73 4.83
CA VAL A 103 -0.84 20.17 5.72
C VAL A 103 0.31 20.76 4.89
N THR A 104 0.62 20.21 3.71
CA THR A 104 1.65 20.77 2.82
C THR A 104 1.30 22.21 2.41
N PHE A 105 0.06 22.45 1.95
CA PHE A 105 -0.38 23.81 1.64
C PHE A 105 -0.43 24.73 2.86
N HIS A 106 -0.80 24.22 4.03
CA HIS A 106 -0.74 24.95 5.30
C HIS A 106 0.67 25.43 5.65
N THR A 107 1.71 24.60 5.43
CA THR A 107 3.11 25.03 5.67
C THR A 107 3.56 26.15 4.73
N ALA A 108 2.78 26.43 3.68
CA ALA A 108 3.17 27.28 2.57
C ALA A 108 4.54 26.93 1.98
N PHE A 109 4.91 25.65 1.98
CA PHE A 109 6.24 25.17 1.56
C PHE A 109 7.40 25.84 2.29
N LYS A 110 7.17 26.30 3.53
CA LYS A 110 8.20 26.83 4.43
C LYS A 110 8.65 25.73 5.38
N PHE A 111 9.83 25.19 5.12
CA PHE A 111 10.44 24.14 5.94
C PHE A 111 11.51 24.76 6.84
N GLY A 112 11.16 25.08 8.09
CA GLY A 112 12.10 25.57 9.10
C GLY A 112 11.95 24.91 10.47
N GLY A 113 13.07 24.81 11.21
CA GLY A 113 13.11 24.35 12.60
C GLY A 113 12.59 22.92 12.83
N LEU A 114 12.04 22.68 14.02
CA LEU A 114 11.47 21.38 14.44
C LEU A 114 10.26 20.97 13.58
N VAL A 115 9.58 21.93 12.96
CA VAL A 115 8.40 21.67 12.11
C VAL A 115 8.80 20.91 10.83
N SER A 116 10.00 21.16 10.29
CA SER A 116 10.54 20.41 9.15
C SER A 116 10.68 18.92 9.43
N ILE A 117 11.08 18.55 10.66
CA ILE A 117 11.24 17.15 11.06
C ILE A 117 9.88 16.45 11.04
N SER A 118 8.85 17.11 11.56
CA SER A 118 7.47 16.60 11.53
C SER A 118 6.95 16.44 10.10
N TYR A 119 7.18 17.45 9.26
CA TYR A 119 6.76 17.43 7.85
C TYR A 119 7.40 16.27 7.07
N TRP A 120 8.73 16.12 7.14
CA TRP A 120 9.41 15.04 6.44
C TRP A 120 9.07 13.66 7.01
N SER A 121 8.83 13.56 8.32
CA SER A 121 8.31 12.34 8.95
C SER A 121 6.92 11.98 8.41
N MET A 122 6.03 12.97 8.28
CA MET A 122 4.71 12.79 7.68
C MET A 122 4.81 12.31 6.23
N VAL A 123 5.66 12.94 5.41
CA VAL A 123 5.88 12.55 4.01
C VAL A 123 6.43 11.12 3.92
N ALA A 124 7.39 10.74 4.78
CA ALA A 124 7.93 9.39 4.83
C ALA A 124 6.86 8.35 5.23
N VAL A 125 6.02 8.66 6.23
CA VAL A 125 4.93 7.78 6.67
C VAL A 125 3.88 7.62 5.57
N ALA A 126 3.43 8.72 4.95
CA ALA A 126 2.49 8.68 3.84
C ALA A 126 3.03 7.87 2.66
N SER A 127 4.29 8.11 2.28
CA SER A 127 4.98 7.39 1.19
C SER A 127 5.13 5.89 1.49
N SER A 128 5.57 5.54 2.71
CA SER A 128 5.66 4.14 3.14
C SER A 128 4.30 3.45 3.21
N GLY A 129 3.20 4.19 3.41
CA GLY A 129 1.83 3.68 3.36
C GLY A 129 1.47 3.09 1.99
N PHE A 130 1.94 3.68 0.89
CA PHE A 130 1.74 3.12 -0.45
C PHE A 130 2.43 1.77 -0.61
N ILE A 131 3.65 1.63 -0.07
CA ILE A 131 4.38 0.37 -0.06
C ILE A 131 3.59 -0.69 0.73
N GLY A 132 3.13 -0.34 1.94
CA GLY A 132 2.29 -1.22 2.76
C GLY A 132 1.02 -1.69 2.03
N ARG A 133 0.33 -0.78 1.33
CA ARG A 133 -0.86 -1.12 0.55
C ARG A 133 -0.53 -2.00 -0.67
N TYR A 134 0.57 -1.72 -1.36
CA TYR A 134 1.01 -2.51 -2.50
C TYR A 134 1.21 -3.98 -2.10
N ILE A 135 1.90 -4.22 -0.99
CA ILE A 135 2.14 -5.57 -0.46
C ILE A 135 0.81 -6.20 -0.01
N TYR A 136 -0.07 -5.44 0.67
CA TYR A 136 -1.37 -5.94 1.14
C TYR A 136 -2.22 -6.52 0.01
N ILE A 137 -2.28 -5.86 -1.15
CA ILE A 137 -3.07 -6.32 -2.30
C ILE A 137 -2.50 -7.62 -2.89
N LYS A 138 -1.19 -7.84 -2.77
CA LYS A 138 -0.50 -9.02 -3.30
C LYS A 138 -0.60 -10.24 -2.38
N ILE A 139 -0.89 -10.06 -1.09
CA ILE A 139 -1.13 -11.19 -0.19
C ILE A 139 -2.46 -11.86 -0.60
N PRO A 140 -2.46 -13.17 -0.90
CA PRO A 140 -3.68 -13.90 -1.18
C PRO A 140 -4.53 -14.02 0.10
N HIS A 141 -5.66 -13.31 0.15
CA HIS A 141 -6.62 -13.39 1.25
C HIS A 141 -7.73 -14.40 0.91
N ARG A 142 -8.21 -15.21 1.88
CA ARG A 142 -9.48 -15.96 1.70
C ARG A 142 -10.64 -14.95 1.62
N VAL A 143 -11.59 -15.23 0.74
CA VAL A 143 -12.91 -14.55 0.67
C VAL A 143 -13.67 -14.59 2.01
N SER A 144 -13.30 -15.50 2.92
CA SER A 144 -13.93 -15.72 4.24
C SER A 144 -13.32 -14.94 5.41
N GLY A 145 -12.23 -14.18 5.24
CA GLY A 145 -11.69 -13.33 6.32
C GLY A 145 -10.96 -14.04 7.47
N LYS A 146 -10.77 -15.37 7.40
CA LYS A 146 -9.76 -16.13 8.17
C LYS A 146 -8.55 -16.37 7.26
N GLU A 147 -7.36 -16.05 7.73
CA GLU A 147 -6.11 -16.39 7.02
C GLU A 147 -6.10 -17.90 6.75
N LEU A 148 -5.79 -18.31 5.51
CA LEU A 148 -5.33 -19.67 5.27
C LEU A 148 -4.13 -19.88 6.16
N SER A 149 -4.16 -20.89 7.02
CA SER A 149 -2.90 -21.38 7.58
C SER A 149 -2.01 -21.71 6.38
N ARG A 150 -0.73 -21.30 6.43
CA ARG A 150 0.28 -21.65 5.44
C ARG A 150 0.25 -23.15 5.14
N ASP A 151 -0.05 -23.95 6.15
CA ASP A 151 -0.13 -25.41 6.08
C ASP A 151 -1.33 -25.85 5.23
N GLU A 152 -2.54 -25.33 5.49
CA GLU A 152 -3.72 -25.64 4.65
C GLU A 152 -3.53 -25.24 3.18
N PHE A 153 -2.73 -24.21 2.88
CA PHE A 153 -2.44 -23.82 1.49
C PHE A 153 -1.41 -24.75 0.84
N LYS A 154 -0.38 -25.15 1.60
CA LYS A 154 0.63 -26.13 1.18
C LYS A 154 -0.01 -27.50 0.96
N ASP A 155 -0.95 -27.90 1.79
CA ASP A 155 -1.68 -29.17 1.65
C ASP A 155 -2.47 -29.18 0.34
N LYS A 156 -3.24 -28.13 0.06
CA LYS A 156 -3.96 -27.98 -1.23
C LYS A 156 -3.03 -27.98 -2.44
N PHE A 157 -1.85 -27.36 -2.30
CA PHE A 157 -0.85 -27.36 -3.36
C PHE A 157 -0.28 -28.77 -3.58
N SER A 158 0.03 -29.48 -2.50
CA SER A 158 0.52 -30.86 -2.53
C SER A 158 -0.51 -31.81 -3.16
N ASP A 159 -1.78 -31.71 -2.76
CA ASP A 159 -2.89 -32.49 -3.33
C ASP A 159 -3.04 -32.25 -4.84
N MET A 160 -2.88 -31.01 -5.27
CA MET A 160 -2.96 -30.63 -6.68
C MET A 160 -1.77 -31.18 -7.48
N ILE A 161 -0.54 -31.10 -6.95
CA ILE A 161 0.65 -31.72 -7.56
C ILE A 161 0.48 -33.24 -7.65
N HIS A 162 -0.02 -33.89 -6.60
CA HIS A 162 -0.20 -35.32 -6.56
C HIS A 162 -1.25 -35.79 -7.59
N SER A 163 -2.38 -35.09 -7.65
CA SER A 163 -3.43 -35.34 -8.65
C SER A 163 -2.92 -35.13 -10.08
N PHE A 164 -2.13 -34.08 -10.29
CA PHE A 164 -1.53 -33.76 -11.57
C PHE A 164 -0.49 -34.80 -12.03
N LYS A 165 0.37 -35.26 -11.11
CA LYS A 165 1.34 -36.34 -11.36
C LYS A 165 0.62 -37.63 -11.78
N LYS A 166 -0.50 -37.95 -11.13
CA LYS A 166 -1.31 -39.13 -11.42
C LYS A 166 -2.07 -39.03 -12.74
N GLU A 167 -2.68 -37.89 -13.05
CA GLU A 167 -3.46 -37.66 -14.28
C GLU A 167 -2.59 -37.74 -15.55
N PHE A 168 -1.36 -37.23 -15.48
CA PHE A 168 -0.47 -37.11 -16.64
C PHE A 168 0.71 -38.10 -16.62
N HIS A 169 0.78 -39.02 -15.64
CA HIS A 169 1.85 -40.01 -15.49
C HIS A 169 3.26 -39.40 -15.59
N LEU A 170 3.48 -38.28 -14.88
CA LEU A 170 4.72 -37.51 -14.98
C LEU A 170 5.87 -38.15 -14.21
N SER A 171 7.07 -38.12 -14.80
CA SER A 171 8.32 -38.45 -14.11
C SER A 171 8.69 -37.34 -13.11
N ASP A 172 9.47 -37.70 -12.09
CA ASP A 172 9.94 -36.75 -11.07
C ASP A 172 10.79 -35.63 -11.70
N GLU A 173 11.51 -35.90 -12.79
CA GLU A 173 12.27 -34.88 -13.54
C GLU A 173 11.38 -33.75 -14.11
N ILE A 174 10.16 -34.07 -14.54
CA ILE A 174 9.23 -33.05 -15.07
C ILE A 174 8.66 -32.20 -13.94
N ILE A 175 8.40 -32.81 -12.77
CA ILE A 175 7.94 -32.09 -11.57
C ILE A 175 9.01 -31.10 -11.11
N GLU A 176 10.27 -31.53 -11.03
CA GLU A 176 11.39 -30.66 -10.65
C GLU A 176 11.56 -29.48 -11.63
N GLN A 177 11.38 -29.71 -12.94
CA GLN A 177 11.39 -28.64 -13.94
C GLN A 177 10.21 -27.67 -13.78
N ILE A 178 9.04 -28.15 -13.33
CA ILE A 178 7.88 -27.30 -13.03
C ILE A 178 8.13 -26.46 -11.77
N GLU A 179 8.80 -27.01 -10.76
CA GLU A 179 9.24 -26.28 -9.56
C GLU A 179 10.32 -25.23 -9.90
N ASP A 180 11.31 -25.54 -10.74
CA ASP A 180 12.28 -24.52 -11.22
C ASP A 180 11.60 -23.47 -12.13
N LEU A 181 10.58 -23.85 -12.89
CA LEU A 181 9.77 -22.91 -13.68
C LEU A 181 9.03 -21.91 -12.78
N SER A 182 8.53 -22.38 -11.64
CA SER A 182 7.91 -21.50 -10.64
C SER A 182 8.93 -20.49 -10.11
N GLY A 183 10.16 -20.96 -9.89
CA GLY A 183 11.27 -20.23 -9.30
C GLY A 183 11.00 -19.78 -7.86
N ALA A 184 10.06 -20.43 -7.18
CA ALA A 184 9.70 -20.19 -5.78
C ALA A 184 10.93 -20.25 -4.85
N SER A 185 11.83 -21.21 -5.07
CA SER A 185 13.09 -21.33 -4.33
C SER A 185 14.00 -20.10 -4.43
N LYS A 186 13.98 -19.40 -5.57
CA LYS A 186 14.74 -18.15 -5.77
C LYS A 186 14.10 -16.97 -5.04
N ILE A 187 12.77 -16.96 -4.92
CA ILE A 187 12.05 -15.95 -4.14
C ILE A 187 12.36 -16.15 -2.65
N GLU A 188 12.32 -17.39 -2.17
CA GLU A 188 12.56 -17.73 -0.76
C GLU A 188 14.01 -17.45 -0.34
N SER A 189 15.00 -17.85 -1.16
CA SER A 189 16.42 -17.61 -0.87
C SER A 189 16.84 -16.13 -0.90
N ARG A 190 16.15 -15.28 -1.68
CA ARG A 190 16.46 -13.84 -1.79
C ARG A 190 15.72 -12.98 -0.77
N GLY A 191 14.86 -13.56 0.07
CA GLY A 191 14.10 -12.84 1.09
C GLY A 191 13.30 -11.66 0.53
N LEU A 192 13.50 -10.45 1.09
CA LEU A 192 12.82 -9.23 0.65
C LEU A 192 13.11 -8.85 -0.81
N TRP A 193 14.33 -9.15 -1.29
CA TRP A 193 14.70 -8.94 -2.70
C TRP A 193 13.96 -9.89 -3.64
N GLY A 194 13.45 -11.02 -3.13
CA GLY A 194 12.61 -11.96 -3.87
C GLY A 194 11.34 -11.32 -4.43
N ILE A 195 10.78 -10.30 -3.77
CA ILE A 195 9.58 -9.59 -4.27
C ILE A 195 9.86 -8.87 -5.59
N PHE A 196 11.04 -8.26 -5.74
CA PHE A 196 11.44 -7.59 -6.98
C PHE A 196 11.67 -8.60 -8.11
N THR A 197 12.06 -9.83 -7.78
CA THR A 197 12.26 -10.87 -8.81
C THR A 197 10.96 -11.29 -9.49
N ILE A 198 9.81 -11.18 -8.82
CA ILE A 198 8.50 -11.50 -9.39
C ILE A 198 8.23 -10.69 -10.67
N PHE A 199 8.65 -9.42 -10.72
CA PHE A 199 8.48 -8.56 -11.90
C PHE A 199 9.26 -9.05 -13.13
N PHE A 200 10.40 -9.69 -12.93
CA PHE A 200 11.26 -10.20 -14.02
C PHE A 200 11.04 -11.70 -14.29
N MET A 201 10.38 -12.41 -13.37
CA MET A 201 10.11 -13.84 -13.50
C MET A 201 9.07 -14.15 -14.57
N ASP A 202 8.08 -13.28 -14.80
CA ASP A 202 7.10 -13.50 -15.87
C ASP A 202 7.77 -13.51 -17.26
N ILE A 203 8.75 -12.64 -17.48
CA ILE A 203 9.55 -12.57 -18.72
C ILE A 203 10.39 -13.85 -18.90
N THR A 204 11.13 -14.25 -17.86
CA THR A 204 12.01 -15.43 -17.95
C THR A 204 11.23 -16.76 -18.00
N SER A 205 10.04 -16.81 -17.39
CA SER A 205 9.20 -18.00 -17.37
C SER A 205 8.59 -18.35 -18.72
N TRP A 206 8.45 -17.39 -19.64
CA TRP A 206 8.05 -17.65 -21.01
C TRP A 206 9.09 -18.51 -21.76
N PHE A 207 10.38 -18.18 -21.61
CA PHE A 207 11.47 -18.97 -22.21
C PHE A 207 11.58 -20.37 -21.60
N LYS A 208 11.44 -20.49 -20.28
CA LYS A 208 11.46 -21.78 -19.58
C LYS A 208 10.27 -22.67 -19.99
N TRP A 209 9.08 -22.09 -20.14
CA TRP A 209 7.88 -22.80 -20.60
C TRP A 209 8.04 -23.39 -22.00
N ASN A 210 8.67 -22.65 -22.93
CA ASN A 210 8.92 -23.16 -24.29
C ASN A 210 9.86 -24.38 -24.30
N LYS A 211 10.82 -24.47 -23.38
CA LYS A 211 11.67 -25.66 -23.22
C LYS A 211 10.89 -26.87 -22.70
N ILE A 212 10.07 -26.66 -21.67
CA ILE A 212 9.22 -27.70 -21.07
C ILE A 212 8.20 -28.23 -22.08
N LYS A 213 7.54 -27.33 -22.82
CA LYS A 213 6.60 -27.70 -23.89
C LYS A 213 7.24 -28.59 -24.95
N LYS A 214 8.46 -28.26 -25.41
CA LYS A 214 9.19 -29.07 -26.39
C LYS A 214 9.51 -30.47 -25.86
N LYS A 215 10.02 -30.58 -24.62
CA LYS A 215 10.28 -31.89 -23.99
C LYS A 215 9.00 -32.73 -23.85
N LEU A 216 7.90 -32.14 -23.38
CA LEU A 216 6.63 -32.86 -23.22
C LEU A 216 6.00 -33.32 -24.54
N GLN A 217 6.14 -32.54 -25.62
CA GLN A 217 5.70 -32.96 -26.95
C GLN A 217 6.50 -34.17 -27.46
N ILE A 218 7.78 -34.27 -27.09
CA ILE A 218 8.67 -35.37 -27.50
C ILE A 218 8.46 -36.60 -26.61
N SER A 219 8.31 -36.42 -25.30
CA SER A 219 8.32 -37.51 -24.32
C SER A 219 6.93 -38.09 -24.00
N ALA A 220 5.86 -37.30 -24.05
CA ALA A 220 4.57 -37.68 -23.48
C ALA A 220 3.45 -37.97 -24.50
N HIS A 221 3.69 -37.80 -25.82
CA HIS A 221 2.72 -38.03 -26.90
C HIS A 221 1.30 -37.51 -26.59
N LEU A 222 1.21 -36.35 -25.92
CA LEU A 222 -0.06 -35.78 -25.48
C LEU A 222 -0.80 -35.20 -26.68
N SER A 223 -2.06 -35.62 -26.86
CA SER A 223 -3.00 -35.00 -27.80
C SER A 223 -3.09 -33.48 -27.57
N PRO A 224 -3.28 -32.66 -28.63
CA PRO A 224 -3.37 -31.19 -28.52
C PRO A 224 -4.33 -30.67 -27.44
N ASP A 225 -5.43 -31.38 -27.20
CA ASP A 225 -6.42 -31.00 -26.18
C ASP A 225 -5.95 -31.31 -24.75
N LYS A 226 -5.28 -32.46 -24.55
CA LYS A 226 -4.64 -32.78 -23.27
C LYS A 226 -3.50 -31.82 -22.95
N MET A 227 -2.75 -31.35 -23.96
CA MET A 227 -1.70 -30.35 -23.80
C MET A 227 -2.24 -28.99 -23.32
N LYS A 228 -3.43 -28.58 -23.78
CA LYS A 228 -4.09 -27.36 -23.28
C LYS A 228 -4.49 -27.49 -21.81
N SER A 229 -5.08 -28.64 -21.43
CA SER A 229 -5.43 -28.93 -20.03
C SER A 229 -4.17 -28.94 -19.14
N PHE A 230 -3.12 -29.63 -19.59
CA PHE A 230 -1.82 -29.66 -18.94
C PHE A 230 -1.25 -28.26 -18.71
N GLN A 231 -1.23 -27.42 -19.76
CA GLN A 231 -0.73 -26.04 -19.64
C GLN A 231 -1.54 -25.22 -18.64
N LYS A 232 -2.87 -25.39 -18.59
CA LYS A 232 -3.73 -24.71 -17.63
C LYS A 232 -3.36 -25.11 -16.19
N SER A 233 -3.19 -26.40 -15.95
CA SER A 233 -2.79 -26.93 -14.64
C SER A 233 -1.39 -26.47 -14.22
N VAL A 234 -0.39 -26.50 -15.13
CA VAL A 234 0.96 -25.99 -14.82
C VAL A 234 0.94 -24.50 -14.48
N ARG A 235 0.19 -23.68 -15.24
CA ARG A 235 0.05 -22.24 -14.91
C ARG A 235 -0.56 -22.03 -13.53
N GLN A 236 -1.54 -22.86 -13.15
CA GLN A 236 -2.17 -22.80 -11.84
C GLN A 236 -1.19 -23.21 -10.73
N ILE A 237 -0.44 -24.31 -10.92
CA ILE A 237 0.63 -24.78 -10.04
C ILE A 237 1.68 -23.69 -9.85
N VAL A 238 2.27 -23.17 -10.94
CA VAL A 238 3.28 -22.11 -10.89
C VAL A 238 2.78 -20.85 -10.17
N LYS A 239 1.53 -20.46 -10.42
CA LYS A 239 0.92 -19.31 -9.75
C LYS A 239 0.77 -19.55 -8.24
N MET A 240 0.32 -20.73 -7.83
CA MET A 240 0.14 -21.08 -6.42
C MET A 240 1.47 -21.18 -5.69
N ASP A 241 2.48 -21.78 -6.31
CA ASP A 241 3.81 -21.93 -5.71
C ASP A 241 4.50 -20.57 -5.50
N ARG A 242 4.44 -19.68 -6.50
CA ARG A 242 4.90 -18.29 -6.35
C ARG A 242 4.15 -17.53 -5.25
N GLN A 243 2.85 -17.80 -5.07
CA GLN A 243 2.06 -17.21 -3.99
C GLN A 243 2.51 -17.70 -2.61
N ILE A 244 2.89 -18.98 -2.48
CA ILE A 244 3.45 -19.55 -1.25
C ILE A 244 4.79 -18.90 -0.92
N ALA A 245 5.69 -18.83 -1.91
CA ALA A 245 7.00 -18.21 -1.72
C ALA A 245 6.89 -16.72 -1.36
N PHE A 246 5.95 -16.01 -2.00
CA PHE A 246 5.66 -14.61 -1.67
C PHE A 246 5.12 -14.44 -0.24
N TRP A 247 4.38 -15.42 0.30
CA TRP A 247 3.80 -15.32 1.64
C TRP A 247 4.85 -15.06 2.72
N ASN A 248 5.96 -15.80 2.70
CA ASN A 248 7.04 -15.68 3.69
C ASN A 248 7.72 -14.31 3.57
N ALA A 249 8.03 -13.88 2.34
CA ALA A 249 8.63 -12.58 2.07
C ALA A 249 7.71 -11.41 2.46
N ALA A 250 6.41 -11.53 2.18
CA ALA A 250 5.41 -10.53 2.51
C ALA A 250 5.22 -10.38 4.03
N HIS A 251 5.18 -11.48 4.78
CA HIS A 251 5.09 -11.44 6.24
C HIS A 251 6.29 -10.74 6.87
N SER A 252 7.51 -11.08 6.42
CA SER A 252 8.75 -10.44 6.86
C SER A 252 8.72 -8.93 6.54
N LEU A 253 8.34 -8.57 5.32
CA LEU A 253 8.26 -7.16 4.92
C LEU A 253 7.21 -6.39 5.72
N PHE A 254 6.05 -7.00 6.00
CA PHE A 254 5.04 -6.39 6.86
C PHE A 254 5.55 -6.19 8.29
N HIS A 255 6.32 -7.13 8.82
CA HIS A 255 6.94 -6.97 10.14
C HIS A 255 7.83 -5.72 10.16
N TYR A 256 8.82 -5.63 9.26
CA TYR A 256 9.70 -4.46 9.16
C TYR A 256 8.95 -3.17 8.86
N TRP A 257 7.96 -3.22 7.97
CA TRP A 257 7.12 -2.07 7.66
C TRP A 257 6.42 -1.53 8.91
N HIS A 258 5.80 -2.38 9.72
CA HIS A 258 5.16 -1.92 10.96
C HIS A 258 6.16 -1.40 11.99
N VAL A 259 7.38 -1.96 12.03
CA VAL A 259 8.46 -1.52 12.92
C VAL A 259 8.92 -0.11 12.58
N ILE A 260 8.97 0.26 11.29
CA ILE A 260 9.38 1.61 10.86
C ILE A 260 8.19 2.58 10.82
N HIS A 261 7.05 2.17 10.28
CA HIS A 261 5.90 3.05 10.04
C HIS A 261 5.27 3.56 11.34
N LYS A 262 5.11 2.69 12.36
CA LYS A 262 4.42 3.08 13.60
C LYS A 262 5.19 4.10 14.44
N PRO A 263 6.51 3.96 14.70
CA PRO A 263 7.26 4.96 15.45
C PRO A 263 7.19 6.33 14.80
N PHE A 264 7.40 6.43 13.48
CA PHE A 264 7.30 7.70 12.79
C PHE A 264 5.89 8.30 12.88
N ALA A 265 4.84 7.48 12.75
CA ALA A 265 3.47 7.94 12.91
C ALA A 265 3.20 8.49 14.33
N TYR A 266 3.74 7.85 15.37
CA TYR A 266 3.61 8.35 16.75
C TYR A 266 4.41 9.63 16.98
N THR A 267 5.66 9.70 16.51
CA THR A 267 6.49 10.91 16.59
C THR A 267 5.81 12.09 15.93
N MET A 268 5.21 11.89 14.76
CA MET A 268 4.48 12.92 14.04
C MET A 268 3.29 13.45 14.85
N ILE A 269 2.49 12.59 15.51
CA ILE A 269 1.41 13.07 16.40
C ILE A 269 1.97 13.88 17.55
N VAL A 270 3.01 13.39 18.22
CA VAL A 270 3.60 14.07 19.38
C VAL A 270 4.07 15.46 18.97
N ILE A 271 4.79 15.58 17.86
CA ILE A 271 5.26 16.88 17.36
C ILE A 271 4.08 17.75 16.92
N MET A 272 3.05 17.19 16.28
CA MET A 272 1.83 17.93 15.91
C MET A 272 1.14 18.52 17.13
N ILE A 273 0.98 17.75 18.22
CA ILE A 273 0.39 18.24 19.48
C ILE A 273 1.23 19.38 20.04
N VAL A 274 2.55 19.18 20.16
CA VAL A 274 3.47 20.23 20.64
C VAL A 274 3.38 21.48 19.77
N HIS A 275 3.36 21.32 18.45
CA HIS A 275 3.25 22.42 17.50
C HIS A 275 1.95 23.20 17.70
N ILE A 276 0.79 22.53 17.77
CA ILE A 276 -0.51 23.17 17.99
C ILE A 276 -0.52 23.89 19.35
N THR A 277 -0.03 23.25 20.42
CA THR A 277 0.04 23.85 21.76
C THR A 277 0.91 25.11 21.77
N VAL A 278 2.09 25.07 21.16
CA VAL A 278 2.99 26.24 21.09
C VAL A 278 2.35 27.38 20.29
N VAL A 279 1.76 27.08 19.13
CA VAL A 279 1.13 28.07 18.26
C VAL A 279 -0.05 28.74 18.96
N VAL A 280 -0.92 27.96 19.62
CA VAL A 280 -2.04 28.50 20.41
C VAL A 280 -1.55 29.30 21.61
N ALA A 281 -0.52 28.83 22.33
CA ALA A 281 0.08 29.57 23.45
C ALA A 281 0.73 30.89 23.02
N MET A 282 1.23 30.98 21.79
CA MET A 282 1.75 32.21 21.18
C MET A 282 0.64 33.14 20.65
N GLY A 283 -0.63 32.79 20.81
CA GLY A 283 -1.78 33.63 20.42
C GLY A 283 -2.18 33.51 18.95
N TYR A 284 -1.69 32.50 18.23
CA TYR A 284 -2.15 32.23 16.86
C TYR A 284 -3.41 31.36 16.90
N THR A 285 -4.57 32.01 16.96
CA THR A 285 -5.89 31.40 16.95
C THR A 285 -6.58 31.66 15.59
N TRP A 286 -7.56 30.82 15.21
CA TRP A 286 -8.12 30.85 13.85
C TRP A 286 -9.19 31.94 13.66
N ILE A 287 -10.17 32.00 14.55
CA ILE A 287 -11.34 32.90 14.44
C ILE A 287 -11.37 33.92 15.59
N PHE A 288 -10.65 33.66 16.68
CA PHE A 288 -10.70 34.41 17.93
C PHE A 288 -9.35 35.04 18.23
#